data_AF-A0A973RDI5-F1
#
_entry.id   AF-A0A973RDI5-F1
#
_cell.length_a   1.000
_cell.length_b   1.000
_cell.length_c   1.000
_cell.angle_alpha   90.00
_cell.angle_beta   90.00
_cell.angle_gamma   90.00
#
_symmetry.space_group_name_H-M   'P 1'
#
loop_
_entity.id
_entity.type
_entity.pdbx_description
1 polymer ?
#
loop_
_entity_poly.entity_id
_entity_poly.type
_entity_poly.pdbx_seq_one_letter_code
_entity_poly.pdbx_strand_id
1 'polypeptide(L)'
;EGADLARVAVGHCDALSPAPDALEPLLARGVFVRFDQLGRLPNALSVSDDQDVAAAVLELARRGHAGRVLLSQDVRAKSQLLAYGGGGYGFLLRQFVPYLRMLGADDGLIETVTAHNPRRLLQTPKADS
;
A
#
# COMPACT_ATOMS: atom_id res chain seq x y z
N GLU A 1 -6.16 -7.32 -22.92
CA GLU A 1 -6.24 -5.97 -23.51
C GLU A 1 -7.65 -5.41 -23.31
N GLY A 2 -7.81 -4.08 -23.20
CA GLY A 2 -9.11 -3.41 -22.99
C GLY A 2 -9.52 -3.13 -21.53
N ALA A 3 -8.64 -3.38 -20.56
CA ALA A 3 -8.91 -3.08 -19.16
C ALA A 3 -8.77 -1.57 -18.86
N ASP A 4 -9.65 -1.03 -18.03
CA ASP A 4 -9.48 0.30 -17.45
C ASP A 4 -8.34 0.25 -16.41
N LEU A 5 -7.18 0.80 -16.78
CA LEU A 5 -5.99 0.83 -15.92
C LEU A 5 -6.22 1.63 -14.63
N ALA A 6 -7.16 2.57 -14.60
CA ALA A 6 -7.54 3.25 -13.38
C ALA A 6 -8.19 2.32 -12.34
N ARG A 7 -8.53 1.08 -12.73
CA ARG A 7 -9.08 0.02 -11.87
C ARG A 7 -8.15 -1.19 -11.73
N VAL A 8 -6.90 -1.06 -12.15
CA VAL A 8 -5.87 -2.09 -11.99
C VAL A 8 -4.98 -1.75 -10.79
N ALA A 9 -4.67 -2.75 -9.98
CA ALA A 9 -3.69 -2.65 -8.90
C ALA A 9 -2.55 -3.64 -9.13
N VAL A 10 -1.31 -3.15 -9.12
CA VAL A 10 -0.10 -3.94 -9.18
C VAL A 10 0.34 -4.24 -7.75
N GLY A 11 0.37 -5.53 -7.40
CA GLY A 11 0.76 -6.02 -6.07
C GLY A 11 2.26 -6.16 -5.89
N HIS A 12 2.68 -6.42 -4.65
CA HIS A 12 4.06 -6.70 -4.25
C HIS A 12 5.05 -5.59 -4.64
N CYS A 13 4.60 -4.33 -4.65
CA CYS A 13 5.47 -3.19 -4.94
C CYS A 13 6.43 -2.86 -3.78
N ASP A 14 6.31 -3.55 -2.64
CA ASP A 14 7.15 -3.39 -1.44
C ASP A 14 8.65 -3.49 -1.77
N ALA A 15 9.04 -4.44 -2.63
CA ALA A 15 10.44 -4.61 -3.05
C ALA A 15 11.02 -3.41 -3.82
N LEU A 16 10.17 -2.51 -4.33
CA LEU A 16 10.56 -1.28 -5.02
C LEU A 16 10.54 -0.05 -4.10
N SER A 17 10.08 -0.19 -2.84
CA SER A 17 10.01 0.92 -1.90
C SER A 17 11.35 1.62 -1.61
N PRO A 18 12.53 0.94 -1.62
CA PRO A 18 13.80 1.64 -1.49
C PRO A 18 14.17 2.53 -2.68
N ALA A 19 13.50 2.35 -3.84
CA ALA A 19 13.72 3.13 -5.05
C ALA A 19 12.36 3.59 -5.67
N PRO A 20 11.66 4.56 -5.05
CA PRO A 20 10.33 4.99 -5.48
C PRO A 20 10.24 5.44 -6.95
N ASP A 21 11.33 5.93 -7.53
CA ASP A 21 11.42 6.31 -8.96
C ASP A 21 11.08 5.13 -9.90
N ALA A 22 11.34 3.89 -9.47
CA ALA A 22 11.02 2.70 -10.24
C ALA A 22 9.51 2.47 -10.38
N LEU A 23 8.68 3.12 -9.55
CA LEU A 23 7.22 3.05 -9.61
C LEU A 23 6.61 4.05 -10.61
N GLU A 24 7.36 5.07 -11.03
CA GLU A 24 6.87 6.14 -11.91
C GLU A 24 6.27 5.61 -13.22
N PRO A 25 6.89 4.63 -13.94
CA PRO A 25 6.31 4.11 -15.18
C PRO A 25 4.98 3.38 -14.98
N LEU A 26 4.72 2.85 -13.77
CA LEU A 26 3.44 2.26 -13.42
C LEU A 26 2.41 3.37 -13.13
N LEU A 27 2.79 4.31 -12.28
CA LEU A 27 1.94 5.43 -11.87
C LEU A 27 1.49 6.28 -13.06
N ALA A 28 2.38 6.53 -14.03
CA ALA A 28 2.08 7.25 -15.27
C ALA A 28 1.02 6.56 -16.14
N ARG A 29 0.85 5.24 -16.02
CA ARG A 29 -0.22 4.49 -16.71
C ARG A 29 -1.56 4.56 -15.99
N GLY A 30 -1.61 5.16 -14.80
CA GLY A 30 -2.82 5.33 -14.00
C GLY A 30 -3.19 4.12 -13.14
N VAL A 31 -2.34 3.10 -13.03
CA VAL A 31 -2.59 1.95 -12.15
C VAL A 31 -2.37 2.34 -10.68
N PHE A 32 -2.95 1.57 -9.77
CA PHE A 32 -2.56 1.60 -8.37
C PHE A 32 -1.31 0.76 -8.14
N VAL A 33 -0.40 1.26 -7.32
CA VAL A 33 0.71 0.50 -6.73
C VAL A 33 0.31 0.06 -5.34
N ARG A 34 0.56 -1.20 -5.00
CA ARG A 34 0.15 -1.78 -3.73
C ARG A 34 1.37 -2.27 -2.97
N PHE A 35 1.55 -1.69 -1.78
CA PHE A 35 2.44 -2.18 -0.76
C PHE A 35 1.63 -3.14 0.13
N ASP A 36 1.77 -4.43 -0.12
CA ASP A 36 0.91 -5.45 0.47
C ASP A 36 1.62 -6.38 1.44
N GLN A 37 2.89 -6.15 1.78
CA GLN A 37 3.63 -7.04 2.68
C GLN A 37 3.93 -6.42 4.05
N LEU A 38 3.13 -5.43 4.47
CA LEU A 38 3.32 -4.72 5.73
C LEU A 38 3.24 -5.63 6.95
N GLY A 39 4.18 -5.46 7.90
CA GLY A 39 4.23 -6.21 9.15
C GLY A 39 4.74 -7.65 8.98
N ARG A 40 5.35 -7.95 7.83
CA ARG A 40 6.01 -9.24 7.59
C ARG A 40 7.35 -9.27 8.32
N LEU A 41 7.58 -10.33 9.10
CA LEU A 41 8.86 -10.55 9.75
C LEU A 41 9.98 -10.70 8.70
N PRO A 42 11.11 -9.99 8.86
CA PRO A 42 12.21 -10.04 7.92
C PRO A 42 12.85 -11.44 7.90
N ASN A 43 13.36 -11.83 6.74
CA ASN A 43 14.14 -13.05 6.55
C ASN A 43 15.28 -12.79 5.56
N ALA A 44 16.08 -13.80 5.26
CA ALA A 44 17.25 -13.67 4.38
C ALA A 44 16.94 -13.18 2.95
N LEU A 45 15.68 -13.24 2.51
CA LEU A 45 15.22 -12.76 1.20
C LEU A 45 14.51 -11.40 1.27
N SER A 46 14.41 -10.78 2.44
CA SER A 46 13.82 -9.46 2.59
C SER A 46 14.73 -8.40 1.96
N VAL A 47 14.19 -7.65 1.00
CA VAL A 47 14.88 -6.56 0.28
C VAL A 47 14.30 -5.18 0.59
N SER A 48 13.24 -5.14 1.39
CA SER A 48 12.57 -3.93 1.90
C SER A 48 11.93 -4.22 3.25
N ASP A 49 11.70 -3.19 4.04
CA ASP A 49 10.94 -3.26 5.29
C ASP A 49 9.82 -2.21 5.38
N ASP A 50 9.10 -2.20 6.50
CA ASP A 50 7.99 -1.25 6.72
C ASP A 50 8.47 0.21 6.77
N GLN A 51 9.74 0.48 7.11
CA GLN A 51 10.30 1.82 7.11
C GLN A 51 10.53 2.31 5.68
N ASP A 52 11.07 1.46 4.81
CA ASP A 52 11.21 1.75 3.38
C ASP A 52 9.85 2.06 2.75
N VAL A 53 8.83 1.24 3.05
CA VAL A 53 7.47 1.47 2.56
C VAL A 53 6.91 2.78 3.08
N ALA A 54 7.08 3.13 4.36
CA ALA A 54 6.60 4.39 4.90
C ALA A 54 7.27 5.60 4.22
N ALA A 55 8.59 5.54 3.99
CA ALA A 55 9.33 6.58 3.27
C ALA A 55 8.84 6.71 1.82
N ALA A 56 8.62 5.57 1.14
CA ALA A 56 8.09 5.56 -0.22
C ALA A 56 6.68 6.17 -0.30
N VAL A 57 5.79 5.86 0.64
CA VAL A 57 4.42 6.42 0.68
C VAL A 57 4.48 7.95 0.81
N LEU A 58 5.32 8.47 1.71
CA LEU A 58 5.50 9.92 1.89
C LEU A 58 6.09 10.58 0.64
N GLU A 59 7.10 9.97 0.04
CA GLU A 59 7.73 10.52 -1.16
C GLU A 59 6.78 10.51 -2.36
N LEU A 60 6.02 9.44 -2.56
CA LEU A 60 4.98 9.37 -3.58
C LEU A 60 3.89 10.40 -3.34
N ALA A 61 3.50 10.63 -2.08
CA ALA A 61 2.55 11.68 -1.74
C ALA A 61 3.09 13.07 -2.07
N ARG A 62 4.35 13.35 -1.72
CA ARG A 62 5.05 14.61 -2.04
C ARG A 62 5.09 14.89 -3.54
N ARG A 63 5.17 13.84 -4.37
CA ARG A 63 5.14 13.92 -5.83
C ARG A 63 3.74 13.98 -6.44
N GLY A 64 2.68 13.92 -5.64
CA GLY A 64 1.29 13.97 -6.11
C GLY A 64 0.68 12.62 -6.45
N HIS A 65 1.34 11.51 -6.12
CA HIS A 65 0.87 10.14 -6.40
C HIS A 65 0.14 9.46 -5.24
N ALA A 66 -0.18 10.19 -4.15
CA ALA A 66 -0.94 9.64 -3.01
C ALA A 66 -2.23 8.91 -3.46
N GLY A 67 -2.93 9.45 -4.46
CA GLY A 67 -4.13 8.85 -5.04
C GLY A 67 -3.92 7.55 -5.82
N ARG A 68 -2.72 6.99 -5.88
CA ARG A 68 -2.44 5.71 -6.56
C ARG A 68 -1.80 4.67 -5.65
N VAL A 69 -1.75 4.92 -4.34
CA VAL A 69 -1.14 4.01 -3.36
C VAL A 69 -2.21 3.20 -2.63
N LEU A 70 -1.96 1.89 -2.47
CA LEU A 70 -2.76 0.98 -1.65
C LEU A 70 -1.88 0.27 -0.64
N LEU A 71 -2.42 0.00 0.55
CA LEU A 71 -1.72 -0.63 1.67
C LEU A 71 -2.42 -1.92 2.12
N SER A 72 -1.67 -2.98 2.41
CA SER A 72 -2.17 -4.25 2.96
C SER A 72 -1.06 -5.05 3.63
N GLN A 73 -1.38 -6.25 4.16
CA GLN A 73 -0.42 -7.13 4.85
C GLN A 73 -0.25 -8.52 4.20
N ASP A 74 -1.05 -8.83 3.16
CA ASP A 74 -1.02 -10.10 2.42
C ASP A 74 -0.94 -11.33 3.35
N VAL A 75 -1.86 -11.38 4.31
CA VAL A 75 -1.95 -12.48 5.27
C VAL A 75 -2.38 -13.75 4.53
N ARG A 76 -1.43 -14.67 4.35
CA ARG A 76 -1.59 -15.92 3.59
C ARG A 76 -1.13 -17.17 4.35
N ALA A 77 -0.41 -17.01 5.45
CA ALA A 77 0.11 -18.09 6.28
C ALA A 77 -0.21 -17.88 7.77
N LYS A 78 -0.30 -18.98 8.53
CA LYS A 78 -0.57 -18.96 9.97
C LYS A 78 0.43 -18.09 10.74
N SER A 79 1.71 -18.16 10.38
CA SER A 79 2.78 -17.37 11.00
C SER A 79 2.60 -15.86 10.88
N GLN A 80 1.75 -15.37 9.95
CA GLN A 80 1.43 -13.94 9.83
C GLN A 80 0.29 -13.51 10.76
N LEU A 81 -0.44 -14.44 11.38
CA LEU A 81 -1.52 -14.10 12.30
C LEU A 81 -0.97 -13.75 13.70
N LEU A 82 -1.66 -12.84 14.39
CA LEU A 82 -1.32 -12.42 15.74
C LEU A 82 -1.23 -13.59 16.73
N ALA A 83 -2.12 -14.58 16.58
CA ALA A 83 -2.14 -15.80 17.41
C ALA A 83 -0.87 -16.65 17.30
N TYR A 84 -0.06 -16.46 16.26
CA TYR A 84 1.19 -17.18 16.02
C TYR A 84 2.41 -16.24 16.00
N GLY A 85 2.27 -15.03 16.57
CA GLY A 85 3.37 -14.06 16.69
C GLY A 85 3.61 -13.16 15.48
N GLY A 86 2.73 -13.19 14.46
CA GLY A 86 2.77 -12.27 13.33
C GLY A 86 2.02 -10.97 13.58
N GLY A 87 2.03 -10.05 12.60
CA GLY A 87 1.34 -8.75 12.71
C GLY A 87 -0.19 -8.82 12.63
N GLY A 88 -0.73 -9.84 11.96
CA GLY A 88 -2.16 -10.04 11.71
C GLY A 88 -2.82 -8.92 10.89
N TYR A 89 -4.14 -9.02 10.72
CA TYR A 89 -4.92 -8.04 9.94
C TYR A 89 -4.95 -6.63 10.56
N GLY A 90 -4.67 -6.53 11.86
CA GLY A 90 -4.68 -5.25 12.57
C GLY A 90 -3.42 -4.41 12.40
N PHE A 91 -2.32 -4.98 11.87
CA PHE A 91 -1.01 -4.31 11.83
C PHE A 91 -1.06 -2.95 11.14
N LEU A 92 -1.70 -2.86 9.97
CA LEU A 92 -1.79 -1.62 9.19
C LEU A 92 -2.37 -0.48 10.04
N LEU A 93 -3.52 -0.72 10.68
CA LEU A 93 -4.23 0.32 11.42
C LEU A 93 -3.62 0.60 12.80
N ARG A 94 -3.07 -0.43 13.45
CA ARG A 94 -2.59 -0.33 14.84
C ARG A 94 -1.11 0.04 14.97
N GLN A 95 -0.31 -0.16 13.93
CA GLN A 95 1.14 0.06 13.98
C GLN A 95 1.60 0.96 12.82
N PHE A 96 1.31 0.56 11.58
CA PHE A 96 1.82 1.28 10.41
C PHE A 96 1.23 2.69 10.25
N VAL A 97 -0.09 2.86 10.41
CA VAL A 97 -0.74 4.18 10.31
C VAL A 97 -0.23 5.16 11.40
N PRO A 98 -0.15 4.78 12.70
CA PRO A 98 0.51 5.62 13.70
C PRO A 98 1.96 5.95 13.37
N TYR A 99 2.73 4.99 12.87
CA TYR A 99 4.11 5.20 12.45
C TYR A 99 4.22 6.20 11.29
N LEU A 100 3.34 6.08 10.28
CA LEU A 100 3.29 6.99 9.15
C LEU A 100 2.94 8.42 9.57
N ARG A 101 2.02 8.59 10.54
CA ARG A 101 1.73 9.90 11.17
C ARG A 101 2.94 10.47 11.89
N MET A 102 3.67 9.66 12.64
CA MET A 102 4.88 10.09 13.34
C MET A 102 5.94 10.62 12.37
N LEU A 103 6.00 10.09 11.15
CA LEU A 103 6.89 10.54 10.08
C LEU A 103 6.36 11.76 9.30
N GLY A 104 5.18 12.29 9.65
CA GLY A 104 4.64 13.53 9.09
C GLY A 104 3.49 13.36 8.08
N ALA A 105 2.90 12.16 7.95
CA ALA A 105 1.66 12.03 7.19
C ALA A 105 0.50 12.75 7.90
N ASP A 106 -0.17 13.64 7.17
CA ASP A 106 -1.39 14.28 7.64
C ASP A 106 -2.61 13.34 7.51
N ASP A 107 -3.73 13.74 8.12
CA ASP A 107 -4.96 12.95 8.08
C ASP A 107 -5.52 12.78 6.65
N GLY A 108 -5.27 13.73 5.75
CA GLY A 108 -5.68 13.66 4.35
C GLY A 108 -4.97 12.55 3.59
N LEU A 109 -3.66 12.39 3.80
CA LEU A 109 -2.88 11.28 3.26
C LEU A 109 -3.35 9.95 3.87
N ILE A 110 -3.54 9.88 5.19
CA ILE A 110 -4.02 8.65 5.85
C ILE A 110 -5.38 8.23 5.29
N GLU A 111 -6.34 9.14 5.22
CA GLU A 111 -7.68 8.86 4.66
C GLU A 111 -7.59 8.45 3.19
N THR A 112 -6.69 9.08 2.43
CA THR A 112 -6.48 8.75 1.01
C THR A 112 -6.06 7.29 0.82
N VAL A 113 -5.02 6.85 1.54
CA VAL A 113 -4.46 5.50 1.36
C VAL A 113 -5.23 4.40 2.08
N THR A 114 -6.00 4.73 3.13
CA THR A 114 -6.76 3.74 3.91
C THR A 114 -8.24 3.64 3.54
N ALA A 115 -8.84 4.69 2.99
CA ALA A 115 -10.28 4.72 2.69
C ALA A 115 -10.58 5.10 1.23
N HIS A 116 -10.07 6.24 0.75
CA HIS A 116 -10.45 6.74 -0.58
C HIS A 116 -9.95 5.86 -1.73
N ASN A 117 -8.69 5.45 -1.69
CA ASN A 117 -8.10 4.65 -2.76
C ASN A 117 -8.73 3.24 -2.83
N PRO A 118 -8.87 2.48 -1.72
CA PRO A 118 -9.59 1.20 -1.75
C PRO A 118 -11.04 1.35 -2.24
N ARG A 119 -11.75 2.40 -1.80
CA ARG A 119 -13.11 2.68 -2.27
C ARG A 119 -13.16 2.89 -3.78
N ARG A 120 -12.27 3.72 -4.33
CA ARG A 120 -12.23 3.99 -5.78
C ARG A 120 -11.90 2.75 -6.60
N LEU A 121 -11.00 1.89 -6.11
CA LEU A 121 -10.67 0.63 -6.79
C LEU A 121 -11.86 -0.35 -6.79
N LEU A 122 -12.48 -0.56 -5.63
CA LEU A 122 -13.47 -1.62 -5.40
C LEU A 122 -14.90 -1.24 -5.77
N GLN A 123 -15.19 0.05 -5.96
CA GLN A 123 -16.51 0.50 -6.40
C GLN A 123 -16.90 -0.15 -7.72
N THR A 124 -17.96 -0.95 -7.71
CA THR A 124 -18.62 -1.43 -8.93
C THR A 124 -19.45 -0.31 -9.55
N PRO A 125 -19.55 -0.23 -10.88
CA PRO A 125 -20.48 0.66 -11.53
C PRO A 125 -21.89 0.37 -11.02
N LYS A 126 -22.68 1.41 -10.76
CA LYS A 126 -24.12 1.24 -10.54
C LYS A 126 -24.69 0.62 -11.81
N ALA A 127 -25.44 -0.49 -11.68
CA ALA A 127 -26.19 -1.00 -12.81
C ALA A 127 -27.15 0.10 -13.27
N ASP A 128 -27.10 0.46 -14.55
CA ASP A 128 -28.06 1.37 -15.14
C ASP A 128 -29.47 0.79 -14.94
N SER A 129 -30.31 1.52 -14.20
CA SER A 129 -31.72 1.20 -13.93
C SER A 129 -32.62 1.77 -15.01
#